data_AF-A0A3B8PHJ2-F1
#
_entry.id   AF-A0A3B8PHJ2-F1
#
_cell.length_a   1.000
_cell.length_b   1.000
_cell.length_c   1.000
_cell.angle_alpha   90.00
_cell.angle_beta   90.00
_cell.angle_gamma   90.00
#
_symmetry.space_group_name_H-M   'P 1'
#
loop_
_entity.id
_entity.type
_entity.pdbx_description
1 polymer ?
#
loop_
_entity_poly.entity_id
_entity_poly.type
_entity_poly.pdbx_seq_one_letter_code
_entity_poly.pdbx_strand_id
1 'polypeptide(L)'
;MRRQSERQRLKRAPIRGVAELWVSGPFDDRGAGFQTVHPPETRAVDVAGRFAVGKKTIRWEKLKPIRMFNFHMKYGDTDGTSCYAYLRLISPRRQQVLLTPGSDDGLKVWVNGRKVHENDIARGGLPLQDVVFAELEPGSNDVLFRVRNVVGEHCLYLHYRSLGGSVQVTLPEPLDAGGLAARLKEAAKGGKQKVAAAFLDVDWATEVARGDKVRGKKLFATSGIGCAKCHAAKGLAAVPGAPSLTGAGKRFTVPYLVESVLLPNRRISPVFRSTVIVTSKGKVVTGLVVGETGQVVTVLTPEAKRVEISRGEIEERKTQNVSAMPAGLVKTPRELRDLLAYLLAQ
;
A
#
# COMPACT_ATOMS: atom_id res chain seq x y z
N MET A 1 -2.58 5.41 28.51
CA MET A 1 -3.88 4.72 28.66
C MET A 1 -4.56 4.36 27.33
N ARG A 2 -4.93 5.31 26.46
CA ARG A 2 -5.73 5.03 25.22
C ARG A 2 -5.09 4.04 24.22
N ARG A 3 -3.77 4.08 24.01
CA ARG A 3 -3.06 3.11 23.14
C ARG A 3 -2.97 1.70 23.77
N GLN A 4 -2.83 1.62 25.09
CA GLN A 4 -2.74 0.34 25.81
C GLN A 4 -4.10 -0.37 25.81
N SER A 5 -5.20 0.38 25.97
CA SER A 5 -6.54 -0.17 25.84
C SER A 5 -6.86 -0.59 24.40
N GLU A 6 -6.38 0.13 23.38
CA GLU A 6 -6.50 -0.28 21.97
C GLU A 6 -5.78 -1.62 21.71
N ARG A 7 -4.54 -1.78 22.19
CA ARG A 7 -3.78 -3.03 22.03
C ARG A 7 -4.45 -4.21 22.72
N GLN A 8 -4.99 -4.03 23.92
CA GLN A 8 -5.76 -5.06 24.62
C GLN A 8 -7.01 -5.47 23.84
N ARG A 9 -7.74 -4.50 23.26
CA ARG A 9 -8.89 -4.78 22.39
C ARG A 9 -8.48 -5.52 21.12
N LEU A 10 -7.35 -5.16 20.51
CA LEU A 10 -6.81 -5.86 19.34
C LEU A 10 -6.47 -7.32 19.63
N LYS A 11 -5.88 -7.62 20.79
CA LYS A 11 -5.60 -9.01 21.20
C LYS A 11 -6.87 -9.87 21.31
N ARG A 12 -8.02 -9.25 21.57
CA ARG A 12 -9.33 -9.91 21.68
C ARG A 12 -10.16 -9.86 20.38
N ALA A 13 -9.79 -9.02 19.42
CA ALA A 13 -10.51 -8.89 18.14
C ALA A 13 -10.38 -10.18 17.30
N PRO A 14 -11.34 -10.53 16.43
CA PRO A 14 -11.29 -11.78 15.65
C PRO A 14 -9.98 -11.96 14.86
N ILE A 15 -9.44 -13.19 14.88
CA ILE A 15 -8.29 -13.58 14.04
C ILE A 15 -8.77 -13.70 12.60
N ARG A 16 -7.98 -13.15 11.67
CA ARG A 16 -8.18 -13.31 10.23
C ARG A 16 -6.95 -13.93 9.60
N GLY A 17 -7.14 -14.98 8.81
CA GLY A 17 -6.10 -15.56 7.98
C GLY A 17 -5.81 -14.70 6.74
N VAL A 18 -4.66 -14.93 6.12
CA VAL A 18 -4.30 -14.37 4.82
C VAL A 18 -4.39 -15.48 3.77
N ALA A 19 -5.15 -15.25 2.70
CA ALA A 19 -5.44 -16.27 1.70
C ALA A 19 -4.35 -16.44 0.62
N GLU A 20 -3.56 -15.39 0.38
CA GLU A 20 -2.53 -15.39 -0.67
C GLU A 20 -1.49 -14.32 -0.36
N LEU A 21 -0.23 -14.59 -0.74
CA LEU A 21 0.90 -13.66 -0.62
C LEU A 21 1.67 -13.58 -1.94
N TRP A 22 2.32 -12.44 -2.17
CA TRP A 22 3.50 -12.43 -3.02
C TRP A 22 4.67 -13.00 -2.24
N VAL A 23 5.44 -13.91 -2.86
CA VAL A 23 6.65 -14.50 -2.27
C VAL A 23 7.80 -14.42 -3.26
N SER A 24 9.02 -14.28 -2.76
CA SER A 24 10.24 -14.23 -3.58
C SER A 24 11.38 -14.86 -2.79
N GLY A 25 12.16 -15.72 -3.44
CA GLY A 25 13.29 -16.40 -2.83
C GLY A 25 13.65 -17.68 -3.60
N PRO A 26 14.59 -18.49 -3.10
CA PRO A 26 15.41 -18.23 -1.91
C PRO A 26 16.57 -17.26 -2.20
N PHE A 27 16.90 -16.39 -1.23
CA PHE A 27 18.05 -15.49 -1.29
C PHE A 27 19.15 -15.99 -0.35
N ASP A 28 20.34 -16.27 -0.88
CA ASP A 28 21.48 -16.77 -0.11
C ASP A 28 21.96 -15.76 0.94
N ASP A 29 21.82 -16.09 2.22
CA ASP A 29 22.22 -15.22 3.32
C ASP A 29 23.74 -15.22 3.57
N ARG A 30 24.50 -16.04 2.84
CA ARG A 30 25.97 -16.13 2.89
C ARG A 30 26.49 -16.42 4.30
N GLY A 31 25.76 -17.23 5.07
CA GLY A 31 26.05 -17.55 6.46
C GLY A 31 25.83 -16.40 7.45
N ALA A 32 25.56 -15.17 6.99
CA ALA A 32 25.40 -13.99 7.84
C ALA A 32 23.94 -13.68 8.20
N GLY A 33 22.99 -14.49 7.71
CA GLY A 33 21.57 -14.36 8.03
C GLY A 33 21.02 -12.97 7.76
N PHE A 34 20.37 -12.41 8.77
CA PHE A 34 19.77 -11.08 8.74
C PHE A 34 20.74 -9.90 8.57
N GLN A 35 22.05 -10.12 8.67
CA GLN A 35 23.06 -9.11 8.34
C GLN A 35 23.28 -8.97 6.84
N THR A 36 23.01 -10.03 6.06
CA THR A 36 22.99 -9.95 4.60
C THR A 36 21.74 -9.20 4.17
N VAL A 37 21.91 -8.05 3.52
CA VAL A 37 20.81 -7.25 2.96
C VAL A 37 20.49 -7.70 1.54
N HIS A 38 19.22 -7.96 1.26
CA HIS A 38 18.74 -8.35 -0.06
C HIS A 38 17.91 -7.26 -0.74
N PRO A 39 17.78 -7.27 -2.08
CA PRO A 39 17.05 -6.21 -2.78
C PRO A 39 15.61 -5.93 -2.28
N PRO A 40 14.76 -6.94 -1.94
CA PRO A 40 13.38 -6.70 -1.51
C PRO A 40 13.22 -5.77 -0.29
N GLU A 41 14.22 -5.67 0.59
CA GLU A 41 14.13 -4.87 1.83
C GLU A 41 14.76 -3.48 1.73
N THR A 42 15.31 -3.10 0.57
CA THR A 42 16.08 -1.85 0.40
C THR A 42 15.25 -0.64 -0.04
N ARG A 43 14.09 -0.87 -0.65
CA ARG A 43 13.23 0.17 -1.24
C ARG A 43 11.77 -0.27 -1.24
N ALA A 44 10.88 0.58 -1.76
CA ALA A 44 9.49 0.20 -2.00
C ALA A 44 9.42 -1.12 -2.76
N VAL A 45 8.55 -2.03 -2.31
CA VAL A 45 8.44 -3.38 -2.88
C VAL A 45 7.88 -3.28 -4.30
N ASP A 46 8.69 -3.72 -5.27
CA ASP A 46 8.31 -3.83 -6.66
C ASP A 46 8.02 -5.30 -7.00
N VAL A 47 6.73 -5.64 -7.08
CA VAL A 47 6.29 -7.00 -7.41
C VAL A 47 6.45 -7.36 -8.89
N ALA A 48 6.79 -6.40 -9.76
CA ALA A 48 7.26 -6.68 -11.12
C ALA A 48 8.79 -6.90 -11.18
N GLY A 49 9.49 -6.64 -10.06
CA GLY A 49 10.94 -6.72 -9.97
C GLY A 49 11.49 -8.12 -10.21
N ARG A 50 12.71 -8.16 -10.76
CA ARG A 50 13.53 -9.35 -10.96
C ARG A 50 14.86 -9.17 -10.25
N PHE A 51 15.35 -10.24 -9.64
CA PHE A 51 16.55 -10.22 -8.79
C PHE A 51 17.54 -11.26 -9.29
N ALA A 52 18.76 -10.84 -9.60
CA ALA A 52 19.85 -11.77 -9.90
C ALA A 52 20.39 -12.35 -8.59
N VAL A 53 20.38 -13.68 -8.47
CA VAL A 53 20.94 -14.43 -7.34
C VAL A 53 21.79 -15.55 -7.89
N GLY A 54 23.11 -15.36 -7.87
CA GLY A 54 24.07 -16.21 -8.58
C GLY A 54 23.76 -16.22 -10.08
N LYS A 55 23.56 -17.42 -10.64
CA LYS A 55 23.18 -17.62 -12.07
C LYS A 55 21.66 -17.61 -12.31
N LYS A 56 20.85 -17.50 -11.24
CA LYS A 56 19.39 -17.54 -11.33
C LYS A 56 18.79 -16.14 -11.28
N THR A 57 17.64 -15.99 -11.93
CA THR A 57 16.80 -14.80 -11.79
C THR A 57 15.56 -15.16 -10.99
N ILE A 58 15.41 -14.53 -9.82
CA ILE A 58 14.26 -14.71 -8.93
C ILE A 58 13.25 -13.59 -9.20
N ARG A 59 11.96 -13.91 -9.08
CA ARG A 59 10.85 -12.97 -9.22
C ARG A 59 9.83 -13.20 -8.12
N TRP A 60 8.90 -12.26 -7.98
CA TRP A 60 7.74 -12.45 -7.13
C TRP A 60 6.75 -13.42 -7.77
N GLU A 61 6.22 -14.33 -6.96
CA GLU A 61 5.19 -15.29 -7.35
C GLU A 61 4.10 -15.34 -6.28
N LYS A 62 2.89 -15.73 -6.68
CA LYS A 62 1.81 -15.92 -5.71
C LYS A 62 1.97 -17.26 -5.02
N LEU A 63 1.73 -17.27 -3.72
CA LEU A 63 1.64 -18.49 -2.92
C LEU A 63 0.37 -18.44 -2.06
N LYS A 64 -0.39 -19.53 -2.09
CA LYS A 64 -1.53 -19.76 -1.20
C LYS A 64 -1.11 -20.72 -0.09
N PRO A 65 -1.62 -20.55 1.13
CA PRO A 65 -1.32 -21.48 2.21
C PRO A 65 -2.16 -22.75 2.05
N ILE A 66 -1.58 -23.91 2.38
CA ILE A 66 -2.37 -25.13 2.66
C ILE A 66 -2.76 -25.10 4.14
N ARG A 67 -1.74 -25.15 5.00
CA ARG A 67 -1.81 -24.87 6.44
C ARG A 67 -0.97 -23.64 6.82
N MET A 68 0.14 -23.48 6.11
CA MET A 68 1.10 -22.39 6.17
C MET A 68 1.56 -22.05 4.76
N PHE A 69 2.19 -20.89 4.59
CA PHE A 69 2.95 -20.57 3.39
C PHE A 69 4.25 -21.37 3.43
N ASN A 70 4.26 -22.52 2.76
CA ASN A 70 5.38 -23.45 2.78
C ASN A 70 6.39 -23.07 1.67
N PHE A 71 7.52 -22.49 2.06
CA PHE A 71 8.59 -22.11 1.15
C PHE A 71 9.44 -23.31 0.73
N HIS A 72 9.66 -24.27 1.64
CA HIS A 72 10.36 -25.51 1.34
C HIS A 72 9.66 -26.30 0.22
N MET A 73 8.34 -26.48 0.32
CA MET A 73 7.54 -27.10 -0.75
C MET A 73 7.58 -26.32 -2.07
N LYS A 74 7.71 -24.99 -2.02
CA LYS A 74 7.76 -24.14 -3.23
C LYS A 74 9.12 -24.14 -3.90
N TYR A 75 10.20 -24.13 -3.13
CA TYR A 75 11.56 -23.85 -3.62
C TYR A 75 12.53 -25.03 -3.46
N GLY A 76 12.13 -26.09 -2.75
CA GLY A 76 12.98 -27.20 -2.36
C GLY A 76 13.85 -26.86 -1.15
N ASP A 77 15.10 -27.31 -1.19
CA ASP A 77 16.10 -26.95 -0.19
C ASP A 77 16.35 -25.43 -0.18
N THR A 78 16.21 -24.84 1.00
CA THR A 78 16.38 -23.40 1.23
C THR A 78 17.28 -23.14 2.44
N ASP A 79 18.15 -24.08 2.80
CA ASP A 79 19.03 -23.98 3.95
C ASP A 79 19.99 -22.80 3.84
N GLY A 80 20.19 -22.07 4.94
CA GLY A 80 21.03 -20.87 4.96
C GLY A 80 20.53 -19.73 4.06
N THR A 81 19.26 -19.74 3.67
CA THR A 81 18.67 -18.70 2.81
C THR A 81 17.52 -17.96 3.48
N SER A 82 17.12 -16.82 2.90
CA SER A 82 15.91 -16.09 3.26
C SER A 82 14.87 -16.14 2.14
N CYS A 83 13.61 -16.30 2.51
CA CYS A 83 12.46 -16.07 1.64
C CYS A 83 11.70 -14.81 2.08
N TYR A 84 11.24 -14.03 1.11
CA TYR A 84 10.43 -12.85 1.36
C TYR A 84 8.96 -13.13 1.07
N ALA A 85 8.08 -12.55 1.86
CA ALA A 85 6.64 -12.54 1.61
C ALA A 85 6.08 -11.13 1.76
N TYR A 86 5.08 -10.79 0.95
CA TYR A 86 4.59 -9.42 0.83
C TYR A 86 3.09 -9.36 0.55
N LEU A 87 2.45 -8.37 1.18
CA LEU A 87 1.06 -7.99 0.93
C LEU A 87 0.85 -6.50 1.20
N ARG A 88 -0.34 -5.99 0.86
CA ARG A 88 -0.82 -4.67 1.27
C ARG A 88 -2.02 -4.78 2.20
N LEU A 89 -1.99 -3.99 3.28
CA LEU A 89 -3.15 -3.73 4.13
C LEU A 89 -3.78 -2.39 3.75
N ILE A 90 -5.01 -2.43 3.24
CA ILE A 90 -5.82 -1.24 3.00
C ILE A 90 -6.53 -0.87 4.29
N SER A 91 -6.27 0.35 4.77
CA SER A 91 -6.94 0.91 5.93
C SER A 91 -7.73 2.18 5.54
N PRO A 92 -9.01 2.33 5.92
CA PRO A 92 -9.79 3.54 5.64
C PRO A 92 -9.37 4.74 6.51
N ARG A 93 -8.64 4.49 7.61
CA ARG A 93 -8.21 5.52 8.57
C ARG A 93 -6.88 5.16 9.20
N ARG A 94 -6.29 6.09 9.94
CA ARG A 94 -5.14 5.78 10.80
C ARG A 94 -5.61 4.87 11.94
N GLN A 95 -5.00 3.70 12.09
CA GLN A 95 -5.36 2.74 13.15
C GLN A 95 -4.24 1.73 13.42
N GLN A 96 -4.24 1.09 14.59
CA GLN A 96 -3.35 -0.04 14.84
C GLN A 96 -3.88 -1.34 14.23
N VAL A 97 -2.97 -2.19 13.77
CA VAL A 97 -3.20 -3.60 13.44
C VAL A 97 -2.30 -4.45 14.33
N LEU A 98 -2.76 -5.65 14.64
CA LEU A 98 -1.93 -6.68 15.27
C LEU A 98 -1.68 -7.78 14.24
N LEU A 99 -0.44 -7.93 13.79
CA LEU A 99 0.01 -9.07 13.01
C LEU A 99 0.47 -10.16 13.99
N THR A 100 0.10 -11.40 13.72
CA THR A 100 0.54 -12.55 14.51
C THR A 100 1.17 -13.61 13.61
N PRO A 101 2.36 -13.30 13.05
CA PRO A 101 3.09 -14.26 12.24
C PRO A 101 3.74 -15.34 13.11
N GLY A 102 4.10 -16.46 12.48
CA GLY A 102 5.02 -17.43 13.04
C GLY A 102 5.83 -18.06 11.92
N SER A 103 7.03 -18.54 12.20
CA SER A 103 8.00 -18.86 11.16
C SER A 103 8.98 -19.93 11.58
N ASP A 104 9.48 -20.61 10.56
CA ASP A 104 10.60 -21.55 10.60
C ASP A 104 11.67 -20.98 9.66
N ASP A 105 12.74 -20.33 10.11
CA ASP A 105 13.20 -20.01 11.46
C ASP A 105 12.93 -18.54 11.81
N GLY A 106 13.94 -17.67 11.70
CA GLY A 106 13.92 -16.28 12.12
C GLY A 106 12.98 -15.41 11.28
N LEU A 107 12.47 -14.33 11.88
CA LEU A 107 11.53 -13.42 11.23
C LEU A 107 11.94 -11.95 11.33
N LYS A 108 11.86 -11.24 10.21
CA LYS A 108 11.93 -9.77 10.17
C LYS A 108 10.70 -9.22 9.46
N VAL A 109 10.10 -8.14 10.02
CA VAL A 109 8.88 -7.54 9.48
C VAL A 109 9.03 -6.04 9.32
N TRP A 110 8.61 -5.54 8.17
CA TRP A 110 8.52 -4.11 7.88
C TRP A 110 7.09 -3.73 7.56
N VAL A 111 6.69 -2.56 8.04
CA VAL A 111 5.45 -1.89 7.63
C VAL A 111 5.82 -0.52 7.06
N ASN A 112 5.41 -0.26 5.82
CA ASN A 112 5.74 0.96 5.08
C ASN A 112 7.25 1.27 5.06
N GLY A 113 8.09 0.24 4.88
CA GLY A 113 9.54 0.34 4.88
C GLY A 113 10.19 0.60 6.24
N ARG A 114 9.42 0.65 7.33
CA ARG A 114 9.95 0.72 8.70
C ARG A 114 9.99 -0.67 9.30
N LYS A 115 11.16 -1.12 9.78
CA LYS A 115 11.28 -2.36 10.55
C LYS A 115 10.46 -2.23 11.84
N VAL A 116 9.51 -3.13 12.05
CA VAL A 116 8.63 -3.17 13.23
C VAL A 116 8.84 -4.41 14.09
N HIS A 117 9.52 -5.42 13.55
CA HIS A 117 9.85 -6.66 14.25
C HIS A 117 11.12 -7.28 13.69
N GLU A 118 11.93 -7.86 14.56
CA GLU A 118 13.08 -8.69 14.21
C GLU A 118 13.27 -9.71 15.33
N ASN A 119 13.37 -10.98 14.94
CA ASN A 119 13.64 -12.09 15.85
C ASN A 119 14.49 -13.12 15.08
N ASP A 120 15.81 -13.04 15.23
CA ASP A 120 16.76 -13.98 14.62
C ASP A 120 16.98 -15.14 15.58
N ILE A 121 16.21 -16.22 15.37
CA ILE A 121 16.19 -17.38 16.25
C ILE A 121 15.97 -18.64 15.42
N ALA A 122 16.68 -19.72 15.74
CA ALA A 122 16.40 -21.05 15.20
C ALA A 122 15.25 -21.68 15.99
N ARG A 123 14.14 -22.01 15.32
CA ARG A 123 12.93 -22.58 15.92
C ARG A 123 12.03 -23.19 14.85
N GLY A 124 11.28 -24.21 15.23
CA GLY A 124 10.20 -24.74 14.37
C GLY A 124 9.04 -23.75 14.17
N GLY A 125 8.41 -23.81 13.00
CA GLY A 125 7.28 -22.95 12.64
C GLY A 125 5.95 -23.34 13.31
N LEU A 126 5.38 -22.43 14.09
CA LEU A 126 4.02 -22.57 14.67
C LEU A 126 3.18 -21.32 14.40
N PRO A 127 1.85 -21.43 14.32
CA PRO A 127 1.00 -20.24 14.18
C PRO A 127 1.04 -19.37 15.45
N LEU A 128 0.91 -18.05 15.26
CA LEU A 128 0.74 -17.06 16.35
C LEU A 128 1.94 -16.92 17.31
N GLN A 129 3.17 -17.26 16.88
CA GLN A 129 4.38 -17.16 17.71
C GLN A 129 4.76 -15.72 18.06
N ASP A 130 4.77 -14.82 17.08
CA ASP A 130 5.16 -13.42 17.26
C ASP A 130 3.93 -12.51 17.37
N VAL A 131 4.05 -11.44 18.14
CA VAL A 131 2.99 -10.45 18.38
C VAL A 131 3.50 -9.08 17.92
N VAL A 132 3.12 -8.69 16.70
CA VAL A 132 3.66 -7.49 16.04
C VAL A 132 2.58 -6.43 15.91
N PHE A 133 2.64 -5.40 16.75
CA PHE A 133 1.78 -4.22 16.61
C PHE A 133 2.36 -3.25 15.59
N ALA A 134 1.54 -2.82 14.63
CA ALA A 134 1.92 -1.82 13.65
C ALA A 134 0.84 -0.73 13.53
N GLU A 135 1.27 0.49 13.20
CA GLU A 135 0.38 1.58 12.86
C GLU A 135 0.17 1.62 11.34
N LEU A 136 -1.09 1.63 10.92
CA LEU A 136 -1.49 1.79 9.53
C LEU A 136 -1.85 3.24 9.26
N GLU A 137 -1.40 3.73 8.11
CA GLU A 137 -1.84 4.96 7.50
C GLU A 137 -3.19 4.74 6.79
N PRO A 138 -4.06 5.76 6.66
CA PRO A 138 -5.14 5.71 5.68
C PRO A 138 -4.56 5.40 4.28
N GLY A 139 -5.18 4.50 3.55
CA GLY A 139 -4.66 4.05 2.26
C GLY A 139 -4.03 2.66 2.32
N SER A 140 -3.18 2.41 1.33
CA SER A 140 -2.41 1.16 1.22
C SER A 140 -1.19 1.18 2.13
N ASN A 141 -0.98 0.12 2.89
CA ASN A 141 0.19 -0.06 3.74
C ASN A 141 0.94 -1.31 3.31
N ASP A 142 2.21 -1.15 2.97
CA ASP A 142 3.08 -2.26 2.58
C ASP A 142 3.48 -3.06 3.81
N VAL A 143 3.34 -4.38 3.76
CA VAL A 143 3.82 -5.29 4.80
C VAL A 143 4.74 -6.31 4.16
N LEU A 144 6.03 -6.23 4.50
CA LEU A 144 7.08 -7.13 4.03
C LEU A 144 7.53 -8.01 5.18
N PHE A 145 7.69 -9.29 4.90
CA PHE A 145 8.24 -10.29 5.79
C PHE A 145 9.50 -10.85 5.14
N ARG A 146 10.54 -11.07 5.95
CA ARG A 146 11.69 -11.91 5.62
C ARG A 146 11.70 -13.06 6.60
N VAL A 147 11.61 -14.27 6.09
CA VAL A 147 11.78 -15.50 6.86
C VAL A 147 13.15 -16.05 6.50
N ARG A 148 14.00 -16.22 7.52
CA ARG A 148 15.30 -16.87 7.39
C ARG A 148 15.10 -18.35 7.67
N ASN A 149 15.81 -19.21 6.94
CA ASN A 149 15.95 -20.62 7.23
C ASN A 149 17.40 -20.93 7.62
N VAL A 150 17.59 -21.65 8.72
CA VAL A 150 18.89 -22.22 9.12
C VAL A 150 19.05 -23.57 8.42
N VAL A 151 18.13 -24.51 8.65
CA VAL A 151 18.14 -25.85 8.06
C VAL A 151 16.75 -26.49 8.10
N GLY A 152 16.38 -27.22 7.05
CA GLY A 152 15.19 -28.06 7.02
C GLY A 152 13.93 -27.33 6.54
N GLU A 153 12.85 -27.44 7.32
CA GLU A 153 11.55 -26.87 6.97
C GLU A 153 11.60 -25.34 6.94
N HIS A 154 10.89 -24.73 5.98
CA HIS A 154 10.89 -23.28 5.81
C HIS A 154 9.49 -22.79 5.52
N CYS A 155 8.90 -22.06 6.47
CA CYS A 155 7.51 -21.66 6.35
C CYS A 155 7.16 -20.35 7.07
N LEU A 156 5.99 -19.81 6.69
CA LEU A 156 5.35 -18.66 7.35
C LEU A 156 3.89 -18.98 7.64
N TYR A 157 3.48 -18.79 8.90
CA TYR A 157 2.09 -18.63 9.31
C TYR A 157 1.78 -17.15 9.37
N LEU A 158 0.63 -16.72 8.84
CA LEU A 158 0.27 -15.31 8.88
C LEU A 158 -1.21 -15.09 9.18
N HIS A 159 -1.44 -14.37 10.27
CA HIS A 159 -2.74 -13.88 10.67
C HIS A 159 -2.65 -12.42 11.10
N TYR A 160 -3.80 -11.74 11.09
CA TYR A 160 -3.91 -10.38 11.60
C TYR A 160 -5.23 -10.16 12.33
N ARG A 161 -5.25 -9.14 13.17
CA ARG A 161 -6.43 -8.64 13.88
C ARG A 161 -6.54 -7.13 13.66
N SER A 162 -7.75 -6.65 13.41
CA SER A 162 -8.07 -5.23 13.27
C SER A 162 -9.37 -4.90 14.00
N LEU A 163 -9.48 -3.68 14.52
CA LEU A 163 -10.70 -3.24 15.19
C LEU A 163 -11.79 -2.90 14.17
N GLY A 164 -13.01 -3.37 14.43
CA GLY A 164 -14.17 -3.15 13.56
C GLY A 164 -14.05 -3.81 12.18
N GLY A 165 -13.06 -4.68 11.98
CA GLY A 165 -12.92 -5.44 10.74
C GLY A 165 -12.64 -4.62 9.48
N SER A 166 -12.25 -3.35 9.64
CA SER A 166 -12.16 -2.36 8.57
C SER A 166 -10.91 -2.47 7.68
N VAL A 167 -9.95 -3.32 8.03
CA VAL A 167 -8.71 -3.53 7.27
C VAL A 167 -8.91 -4.66 6.27
N GLN A 168 -8.50 -4.43 5.02
CA GLN A 168 -8.57 -5.39 3.93
C GLN A 168 -7.17 -5.77 3.44
N VAL A 169 -6.95 -7.06 3.16
CA VAL A 169 -5.73 -7.54 2.52
C VAL A 169 -5.89 -7.43 1.00
N THR A 170 -4.87 -6.94 0.32
CA THR A 170 -4.79 -6.93 -1.15
C THR A 170 -3.37 -7.23 -1.61
N LEU A 171 -3.25 -7.74 -2.83
CA LEU A 171 -1.98 -7.91 -3.51
C LEU A 171 -1.88 -6.86 -4.63
N PRO A 172 -0.79 -6.07 -4.70
CA PRO A 172 -0.61 -5.18 -5.82
C PRO A 172 -0.40 -5.96 -7.11
N GLU A 173 -0.84 -5.36 -8.21
CA GLU A 173 -0.52 -5.85 -9.55
C GLU A 173 0.95 -5.52 -9.88
N PRO A 174 1.67 -6.41 -10.58
CA PRO A 174 2.92 -6.07 -11.22
C PRO A 174 2.73 -4.90 -12.19
N LEU A 175 3.56 -3.87 -12.05
CA LEU A 175 3.57 -2.71 -12.92
C LEU A 175 5.00 -2.21 -13.08
N ASP A 176 5.64 -2.61 -14.18
CA ASP A 176 6.93 -2.08 -14.63
C ASP A 176 6.73 -0.87 -15.57
N ALA A 177 7.84 -0.33 -16.08
CA ALA A 177 7.82 0.81 -17.00
C ALA A 177 7.09 0.49 -18.31
N GLY A 178 7.25 -0.72 -18.86
CA GLY A 178 6.59 -1.14 -20.09
C GLY A 178 5.07 -1.27 -19.92
N GLY A 179 4.64 -1.90 -18.82
CA GLY A 179 3.23 -2.02 -18.44
C GLY A 179 2.58 -0.66 -18.21
N LEU A 180 3.28 0.27 -17.57
CA LEU A 180 2.79 1.65 -17.43
C LEU A 180 2.61 2.31 -18.81
N ALA A 181 3.62 2.26 -19.68
CA ALA A 181 3.56 2.87 -21.00
C ALA A 181 2.39 2.33 -21.82
N ALA A 182 2.14 1.01 -21.77
CA ALA A 182 1.00 0.38 -22.43
C ALA A 182 -0.34 0.92 -21.91
N ARG A 183 -0.50 1.01 -20.58
CA ARG A 183 -1.74 1.51 -19.94
C ARG A 183 -1.99 2.99 -20.25
N LEU A 184 -0.95 3.82 -20.31
CA LEU A 184 -1.07 5.23 -20.69
C LEU A 184 -1.49 5.37 -22.16
N LYS A 185 -0.90 4.56 -23.06
CA LYS A 185 -1.26 4.54 -24.50
C LYS A 185 -2.69 4.05 -24.72
N GLU A 186 -3.14 3.06 -23.97
CA GLU A 186 -4.53 2.58 -24.00
C GLU A 186 -5.50 3.70 -23.57
N ALA A 187 -5.23 4.39 -22.46
CA ALA A 187 -6.07 5.47 -21.97
C ALA A 187 -6.18 6.64 -22.96
N ALA A 188 -5.11 6.97 -23.68
CA ALA A 188 -5.10 8.00 -24.72
C ALA A 188 -5.99 7.67 -25.93
N LYS A 189 -6.22 6.39 -26.24
CA LYS A 189 -6.97 5.94 -27.42
C LYS A 189 -8.49 5.97 -27.28
N GLY A 190 -9.05 6.09 -26.07
CA GLY A 190 -10.52 6.10 -25.91
C GLY A 190 -11.08 5.87 -24.51
N GLY A 191 -10.34 6.17 -23.44
CA GLY A 191 -10.81 5.94 -22.07
C GLY A 191 -11.69 7.07 -21.49
N LYS A 192 -12.39 6.78 -20.38
CA LYS A 192 -13.05 7.79 -19.52
C LYS A 192 -12.06 8.79 -18.91
N GLN A 193 -10.75 8.53 -19.01
CA GLN A 193 -9.67 9.42 -18.59
C GLN A 193 -8.73 9.64 -19.77
N LYS A 194 -8.69 10.86 -20.30
CA LYS A 194 -7.75 11.22 -21.37
C LYS A 194 -6.40 11.57 -20.77
N VAL A 195 -5.36 10.86 -21.19
CA VAL A 195 -3.96 11.21 -20.94
C VAL A 195 -3.44 11.97 -22.14
N ALA A 196 -2.82 13.14 -21.92
CA ALA A 196 -2.25 13.92 -23.00
C ALA A 196 -1.04 13.22 -23.64
N ALA A 197 -0.85 13.39 -24.95
CA ALA A 197 0.23 12.76 -25.71
C ALA A 197 1.63 13.00 -25.11
N ALA A 198 1.85 14.17 -24.51
CA ALA A 198 3.11 14.55 -23.87
C ALA A 198 3.57 13.61 -22.74
N PHE A 199 2.67 12.81 -22.13
CA PHE A 199 3.02 11.88 -21.05
C PHE A 199 3.38 10.46 -21.54
N LEU A 200 3.10 10.11 -22.81
CA LEU A 200 3.07 8.72 -23.27
C LEU A 200 4.44 8.09 -23.48
N ASP A 201 5.43 8.89 -23.87
CA ASP A 201 6.78 8.41 -24.21
C ASP A 201 7.84 8.91 -23.23
N VAL A 202 7.41 9.33 -22.02
CA VAL A 202 8.31 9.72 -20.94
C VAL A 202 8.79 8.47 -20.20
N ASP A 203 10.10 8.28 -20.13
CA ASP A 203 10.70 7.29 -19.25
C ASP A 203 10.68 7.80 -17.80
N TRP A 204 9.57 7.56 -17.11
CA TRP A 204 9.38 8.01 -15.73
C TRP A 204 10.40 7.44 -14.74
N ALA A 205 10.98 6.27 -15.03
CA ALA A 205 11.95 5.63 -14.14
C ALA A 205 13.23 6.46 -14.03
N THR A 206 13.65 7.11 -15.11
CA THR A 206 14.83 7.98 -15.14
C THR A 206 14.47 9.46 -15.01
N GLU A 207 13.35 9.89 -15.59
CA GLU A 207 12.96 11.31 -15.63
C GLU A 207 12.73 11.88 -14.22
N VAL A 208 12.21 11.08 -13.29
CA VAL A 208 11.96 11.54 -11.91
C VAL A 208 13.24 11.99 -11.18
N ALA A 209 14.40 11.42 -11.52
CA ALA A 209 15.67 11.80 -10.93
C ALA A 209 16.09 13.23 -11.30
N ARG A 210 15.54 13.79 -12.38
CA ARG A 210 15.76 15.16 -12.86
C ARG A 210 14.76 16.16 -12.26
N GLY A 211 13.85 15.71 -11.40
CA GLY A 211 12.81 16.54 -10.82
C GLY A 211 13.30 17.49 -9.73
N ASP A 212 12.74 18.69 -9.70
CA ASP A 212 13.00 19.68 -8.66
C ASP A 212 12.04 19.48 -7.48
N LYS A 213 12.57 19.03 -6.34
CA LYS A 213 11.81 18.75 -5.12
C LYS A 213 11.17 20.01 -4.51
N VAL A 214 11.79 21.18 -4.68
CA VAL A 214 11.26 22.45 -4.15
C VAL A 214 10.05 22.88 -4.97
N ARG A 215 10.13 22.79 -6.31
CA ARG A 215 8.96 22.99 -7.18
C ARG A 215 7.88 21.94 -6.93
N GLY A 216 8.27 20.67 -6.76
CA GLY A 216 7.37 19.59 -6.39
C GLY A 216 6.59 19.85 -5.11
N LYS A 217 7.25 20.35 -4.06
CA LYS A 217 6.60 20.75 -2.80
C LYS A 217 5.58 21.88 -3.02
N LYS A 218 5.91 22.88 -3.85
CA LYS A 218 4.99 23.97 -4.20
C LYS A 218 3.78 23.45 -4.98
N LEU A 219 3.97 22.54 -5.93
CA LEU A 219 2.90 21.87 -6.67
C LEU A 219 1.99 21.05 -5.74
N PHE A 220 2.57 20.34 -4.77
CA PHE A 220 1.82 19.55 -3.80
C PHE A 220 0.95 20.39 -2.87
N ALA A 221 1.40 21.59 -2.51
CA ALA A 221 0.73 22.48 -1.56
C ALA A 221 -0.71 22.85 -1.99
N THR A 222 -1.51 23.33 -1.03
CA THR A 222 -2.91 23.75 -1.26
C THR A 222 -3.04 24.85 -2.30
N SER A 223 -2.04 25.72 -2.42
CA SER A 223 -1.93 26.80 -3.40
C SER A 223 -1.39 26.38 -4.78
N GLY A 224 -0.88 25.16 -4.91
CA GLY A 224 -0.42 24.58 -6.19
C GLY A 224 -1.52 23.78 -6.88
N ILE A 225 -1.18 22.56 -7.31
CA ILE A 225 -2.13 21.57 -7.83
C ILE A 225 -3.14 21.16 -6.74
N GLY A 226 -2.79 21.33 -5.47
CA GLY A 226 -3.70 21.13 -4.36
C GLY A 226 -3.77 19.69 -3.86
N CYS A 227 -2.74 18.87 -4.08
CA CYS A 227 -2.68 17.50 -3.56
C CYS A 227 -2.83 17.48 -2.02
N ALA A 228 -2.28 18.48 -1.33
CA ALA A 228 -2.37 18.68 0.11
C ALA A 228 -3.79 19.01 0.61
N LYS A 229 -4.73 19.36 -0.28
CA LYS A 229 -6.14 19.54 0.09
C LYS A 229 -6.80 18.22 0.51
N CYS A 230 -6.22 17.08 0.11
CA CYS A 230 -6.73 15.76 0.47
C CYS A 230 -5.63 14.90 1.13
N HIS A 231 -4.44 14.84 0.54
CA HIS A 231 -3.41 13.88 0.93
C HIS A 231 -2.44 14.45 1.97
N ALA A 232 -2.08 13.61 2.94
CA ALA A 232 -0.97 13.86 3.86
C ALA A 232 0.38 13.71 3.13
N ALA A 233 1.37 14.48 3.56
CA ALA A 233 2.77 14.25 3.27
C ALA A 233 3.60 14.59 4.51
N LYS A 234 4.90 14.27 4.49
CA LYS A 234 5.81 14.57 5.60
C LYS A 234 5.73 16.05 6.02
N GLY A 235 5.36 16.29 7.28
CA GLY A 235 5.21 17.64 7.84
C GLY A 235 3.93 18.38 7.46
N LEU A 236 3.03 17.75 6.68
CA LEU A 236 1.72 18.28 6.31
C LEU A 236 0.63 17.37 6.86
N ALA A 237 -0.22 17.93 7.72
CA ALA A 237 -1.32 17.18 8.32
C ALA A 237 -2.26 16.64 7.23
N ALA A 238 -2.66 15.38 7.37
CA ALA A 238 -3.64 14.76 6.49
C ALA A 238 -4.99 15.45 6.63
N VAL A 239 -5.75 15.56 5.53
CA VAL A 239 -7.21 15.60 5.67
C VAL A 239 -7.65 14.20 6.08
N PRO A 240 -8.30 14.02 7.25
CA PRO A 240 -8.66 12.70 7.73
C PRO A 240 -9.52 11.94 6.70
N GLY A 241 -9.12 10.71 6.36
CA GLY A 241 -9.86 9.76 5.52
C GLY A 241 -9.39 9.62 4.08
N ALA A 242 -8.65 10.57 3.52
CA ALA A 242 -8.00 10.40 2.22
C ALA A 242 -6.70 9.56 2.36
N PRO A 243 -6.26 8.84 1.30
CA PRO A 243 -5.02 8.07 1.34
C PRO A 243 -3.81 8.91 1.73
N SER A 244 -2.97 8.42 2.63
CA SER A 244 -1.75 9.09 3.07
C SER A 244 -0.62 8.88 2.07
N LEU A 245 0.03 9.96 1.63
CA LEU A 245 1.25 9.94 0.82
C LEU A 245 2.52 10.15 1.65
N THR A 246 2.39 10.13 2.99
CA THR A 246 3.54 10.18 3.91
C THR A 246 4.48 9.01 3.67
N GLY A 247 5.77 9.29 3.45
CA GLY A 247 6.78 8.27 3.19
C GLY A 247 6.58 7.54 1.87
N ALA A 248 5.99 8.20 0.86
CA ALA A 248 5.70 7.60 -0.44
C ALA A 248 6.92 6.92 -1.09
N GLY A 249 8.13 7.49 -0.95
CA GLY A 249 9.37 6.89 -1.47
C GLY A 249 9.70 5.49 -0.93
N LYS A 250 9.17 5.12 0.24
CA LYS A 250 9.35 3.79 0.84
C LYS A 250 8.20 2.83 0.57
N ARG A 251 7.10 3.30 0.00
CA ARG A 251 5.81 2.59 -0.10
C ARG A 251 5.33 2.40 -1.53
N PHE A 252 5.78 3.24 -2.46
CA PHE A 252 5.24 3.28 -3.81
C PHE A 252 6.36 3.33 -4.83
N THR A 253 6.23 2.48 -5.85
CA THR A 253 7.11 2.51 -7.02
C THR A 253 6.77 3.72 -7.89
N VAL A 254 7.73 4.16 -8.71
CA VAL A 254 7.49 5.24 -9.67
C VAL A 254 6.32 4.93 -10.60
N PRO A 255 6.23 3.73 -11.22
CA PRO A 255 5.10 3.43 -12.09
C PRO A 255 3.74 3.52 -11.39
N TYR A 256 3.67 3.06 -10.14
CA TYR A 256 2.45 3.14 -9.34
C TYR A 256 2.01 4.58 -9.10
N LEU A 257 2.94 5.49 -8.76
CA LEU A 257 2.61 6.89 -8.53
C LEU A 257 2.17 7.59 -9.82
N VAL A 258 2.85 7.34 -10.94
CA VAL A 258 2.47 7.90 -12.25
C VAL A 258 1.07 7.45 -12.65
N GLU A 259 0.79 6.15 -12.58
CA GLU A 259 -0.54 5.62 -12.87
C GLU A 259 -1.60 6.22 -11.94
N SER A 260 -1.32 6.31 -10.64
CA SER A 260 -2.27 6.84 -9.66
C SER A 260 -2.65 8.30 -9.94
N VAL A 261 -1.71 9.11 -10.45
CA VAL A 261 -1.94 10.54 -10.74
C VAL A 261 -2.57 10.76 -12.10
N LEU A 262 -2.11 10.06 -13.15
CA LEU A 262 -2.60 10.24 -14.51
C LEU A 262 -3.90 9.46 -14.77
N LEU A 263 -4.09 8.33 -14.10
CA LEU A 263 -5.21 7.42 -14.26
C LEU A 263 -5.91 7.09 -12.91
N PRO A 264 -6.41 8.08 -12.14
CA PRO A 264 -6.95 7.83 -10.80
C PRO A 264 -8.16 6.89 -10.74
N ASN A 265 -8.83 6.61 -11.88
CA ASN A 265 -9.95 5.66 -11.93
C ASN A 265 -9.51 4.23 -12.29
N ARG A 266 -8.24 4.00 -12.66
CA ARG A 266 -7.78 2.69 -13.12
C ARG A 266 -7.75 1.65 -12.01
N ARG A 267 -7.42 2.09 -10.79
CA ARG A 267 -7.27 1.24 -9.62
C ARG A 267 -7.79 1.94 -8.38
N ILE A 268 -9.02 1.62 -7.99
CA ILE A 268 -9.69 2.23 -6.84
C ILE A 268 -10.00 1.14 -5.83
N SER A 269 -9.38 1.22 -4.65
CA SER A 269 -9.79 0.38 -3.53
C SER A 269 -11.24 0.67 -3.16
N PRO A 270 -12.09 -0.33 -2.85
CA PRO A 270 -13.49 -0.11 -2.52
C PRO A 270 -13.73 0.98 -1.46
N VAL A 271 -12.83 1.10 -0.47
CA VAL A 271 -12.92 2.09 0.61
C VAL A 271 -12.59 3.53 0.16
N PHE A 272 -12.06 3.73 -1.04
CA PHE A 272 -11.74 5.05 -1.62
C PHE A 272 -12.59 5.41 -2.85
N ARG A 273 -13.65 4.64 -3.11
CA ARG A 273 -14.62 4.95 -4.15
C ARG A 273 -15.49 6.15 -3.75
N SER A 274 -15.82 6.99 -4.72
CA SER A 274 -16.78 8.08 -4.51
C SER A 274 -18.16 7.51 -4.21
N THR A 275 -18.88 8.13 -3.29
CA THR A 275 -20.25 7.80 -2.90
C THR A 275 -21.14 8.99 -3.22
N VAL A 276 -22.29 8.70 -3.83
CA VAL A 276 -23.37 9.66 -4.01
C VAL A 276 -24.36 9.44 -2.87
N ILE A 277 -24.70 10.50 -2.16
CA ILE A 277 -25.69 10.52 -1.09
C ILE A 277 -26.78 11.50 -1.49
N VAL A 278 -28.02 11.03 -1.53
CA VAL A 278 -29.22 11.85 -1.72
C VAL A 278 -29.90 12.01 -0.36
N THR A 279 -30.14 13.25 0.05
CA THR A 279 -30.83 13.53 1.32
C THR A 279 -32.32 13.77 1.11
N SER A 280 -33.10 13.63 2.18
CA SER A 280 -34.56 13.89 2.20
C SER A 280 -34.99 15.32 1.90
N LYS A 281 -34.02 16.23 1.77
CA LYS A 281 -34.22 17.61 1.33
C LYS A 281 -33.89 17.78 -0.16
N GLY A 282 -33.71 16.69 -0.91
CA GLY A 282 -33.32 16.68 -2.32
C GLY A 282 -31.85 17.05 -2.58
N LYS A 283 -31.01 17.16 -1.54
CA LYS A 283 -29.60 17.55 -1.71
C LYS A 283 -28.78 16.34 -2.13
N VAL A 284 -28.03 16.48 -3.22
CA VAL A 284 -27.08 15.46 -3.69
C VAL A 284 -25.67 15.83 -3.26
N VAL A 285 -25.01 14.95 -2.52
CA VAL A 285 -23.61 15.09 -2.10
C VAL A 285 -22.80 13.96 -2.70
N THR A 286 -21.75 14.30 -3.45
CA THR A 286 -20.85 13.32 -4.06
C THR A 286 -19.45 13.49 -3.50
N GLY A 287 -18.82 12.40 -3.07
CA GLY A 287 -17.44 12.43 -2.57
C GLY A 287 -17.02 11.18 -1.83
N LEU A 288 -15.85 11.23 -1.21
CA LEU A 288 -15.31 10.13 -0.41
C LEU A 288 -15.92 10.12 1.00
N VAL A 289 -16.48 8.99 1.43
CA VAL A 289 -16.87 8.84 2.84
C VAL A 289 -15.61 8.70 3.69
N VAL A 290 -15.34 9.71 4.51
CA VAL A 290 -14.10 9.84 5.31
C VAL A 290 -14.32 9.66 6.81
N GLY A 291 -15.58 9.56 7.24
CA GLY A 291 -15.98 9.31 8.62
C GLY A 291 -17.43 8.90 8.70
N GLU A 292 -17.75 8.00 9.62
CA GLU A 292 -19.12 7.55 9.85
C GLU A 292 -19.26 7.18 11.33
N THR A 293 -20.27 7.74 11.99
CA THR A 293 -20.66 7.45 13.37
C THR A 293 -22.07 6.87 13.41
N GLY A 294 -22.62 6.65 14.60
CA GLY A 294 -24.02 6.24 14.74
C GLY A 294 -25.03 7.30 14.25
N GLN A 295 -24.61 8.56 14.12
CA GLN A 295 -25.51 9.68 13.79
C GLN A 295 -25.15 10.40 12.49
N VAL A 296 -23.87 10.47 12.11
CA VAL A 296 -23.39 11.33 11.02
C VAL A 296 -22.52 10.55 10.05
N VAL A 297 -22.69 10.84 8.76
CA VAL A 297 -21.74 10.49 7.69
C VAL A 297 -21.00 11.75 7.24
N THR A 298 -19.67 11.69 7.23
CA THR A 298 -18.82 12.79 6.75
C THR A 298 -18.30 12.43 5.35
N VAL A 299 -18.61 13.27 4.37
CA VAL A 299 -18.17 13.15 2.98
C VAL A 299 -17.15 14.23 2.66
N LEU A 300 -16.02 13.85 2.05
CA LEU A 300 -15.03 14.76 1.47
C LEU A 300 -15.30 14.91 -0.03
N THR A 301 -15.73 16.09 -0.46
CA THR A 301 -16.03 16.36 -1.88
C THR A 301 -14.75 16.54 -2.70
N PRO A 302 -14.82 16.46 -4.05
CA PRO A 302 -13.68 16.71 -4.94
C PRO A 302 -13.03 18.10 -4.76
N GLU A 303 -13.80 19.09 -4.30
CA GLU A 303 -13.34 20.45 -3.97
C GLU A 303 -12.65 20.52 -2.60
N ALA A 304 -12.43 19.37 -1.96
CA ALA A 304 -11.88 19.21 -0.62
C ALA A 304 -12.73 19.82 0.51
N LYS A 305 -14.05 19.90 0.32
CA LYS A 305 -14.99 20.33 1.37
C LYS A 305 -15.48 19.12 2.16
N ARG A 306 -15.52 19.21 3.49
CA ARG A 306 -16.22 18.22 4.33
C ARG A 306 -17.69 18.59 4.46
N VAL A 307 -18.55 17.64 4.16
CA VAL A 307 -20.01 17.75 4.32
C VAL A 307 -20.44 16.69 5.31
N GLU A 308 -21.02 17.12 6.41
CA GLU A 308 -21.65 16.23 7.38
C GLU A 308 -23.13 16.08 7.04
N ILE A 309 -23.58 14.84 7.01
CA ILE A 309 -24.95 14.46 6.66
C ILE A 309 -25.48 13.61 7.80
N SER A 310 -26.60 14.02 8.38
CA SER A 310 -27.28 13.22 9.40
C SER A 310 -27.74 11.91 8.77
N ARG A 311 -27.49 10.77 9.44
CA ARG A 311 -27.85 9.45 8.91
C ARG A 311 -29.35 9.29 8.67
N GLY A 312 -30.17 9.91 9.53
CA GLY A 312 -31.62 9.93 9.37
C GLY A 312 -32.12 10.78 8.20
N GLU A 313 -31.27 11.64 7.63
CA GLU A 313 -31.61 12.43 6.44
C GLU A 313 -31.21 11.74 5.13
N ILE A 314 -30.56 10.57 5.18
CA ILE A 314 -30.09 9.86 3.97
C ILE A 314 -31.23 9.02 3.40
N GLU A 315 -31.67 9.35 2.18
CA GLU A 315 -32.65 8.56 1.43
C GLU A 315 -31.97 7.52 0.54
N GLU A 316 -30.93 7.92 -0.19
CA GLU A 316 -30.17 7.02 -1.06
C GLU A 316 -28.67 7.17 -0.79
N ARG A 317 -27.96 6.03 -0.78
CA ARG A 317 -26.50 5.97 -0.74
C ARG A 317 -26.00 4.98 -1.78
N LYS A 318 -25.24 5.47 -2.76
CA LYS A 318 -24.70 4.65 -3.85
C LYS A 318 -23.22 4.85 -4.04
N THR A 319 -22.45 3.79 -3.80
CA THR A 319 -21.01 3.76 -4.10
C THR A 319 -20.79 3.61 -5.60
N GLN A 320 -19.99 4.51 -6.17
CA GLN A 320 -19.69 4.57 -7.60
C GLN A 320 -18.40 3.81 -7.94
N ASN A 321 -18.22 3.44 -9.20
CA ASN A 321 -16.95 2.90 -9.72
C ASN A 321 -16.02 4.02 -10.23
N VAL A 322 -16.00 5.16 -9.54
CA VAL A 322 -15.10 6.30 -9.82
C VAL A 322 -14.38 6.73 -8.55
N SER A 323 -13.16 7.22 -8.73
CA SER A 323 -12.31 7.76 -7.69
C SER A 323 -12.85 9.11 -7.23
N ALA A 324 -12.64 9.40 -5.94
CA ALA A 324 -12.85 10.75 -5.44
C ALA A 324 -11.70 11.70 -5.83
N MET A 325 -10.56 11.17 -6.31
CA MET A 325 -9.45 11.99 -6.84
C MET A 325 -9.80 12.48 -8.24
N PRO A 326 -9.81 13.81 -8.48
CA PRO A 326 -10.07 14.36 -9.81
C PRO A 326 -9.03 13.91 -10.85
N ALA A 327 -9.46 13.73 -12.09
CA ALA A 327 -8.57 13.48 -13.22
C ALA A 327 -8.00 14.79 -13.78
N GLY A 328 -6.85 14.71 -14.48
CA GLY A 328 -6.27 15.86 -15.19
C GLY A 328 -5.75 16.98 -14.29
N LEU A 329 -5.40 16.66 -13.04
CA LEU A 329 -4.80 17.61 -12.07
C LEU A 329 -3.44 18.13 -12.54
N VAL A 330 -2.63 17.26 -13.13
CA VAL A 330 -1.32 17.62 -13.71
C VAL A 330 -1.47 17.88 -15.20
N LYS A 331 -0.88 18.96 -15.71
CA LYS A 331 -1.02 19.40 -17.11
C LYS A 331 0.20 19.10 -17.96
N THR A 332 1.40 19.08 -17.35
CA THR A 332 2.65 18.84 -18.09
C THR A 332 3.50 17.72 -17.48
N PRO A 333 4.36 17.05 -18.28
CA PRO A 333 5.30 16.08 -17.75
C PRO A 333 6.26 16.66 -16.69
N ARG A 334 6.67 17.92 -16.85
CA ARG A 334 7.55 18.63 -15.92
C ARG A 334 6.92 18.78 -14.54
N GLU A 335 5.64 19.13 -14.48
CA GLU A 335 4.89 19.21 -13.21
C GLU A 335 4.83 17.84 -12.53
N LEU A 336 4.51 16.77 -13.28
CA LEU A 336 4.45 15.43 -12.70
C LEU A 336 5.82 15.00 -12.18
N ARG A 337 6.87 15.19 -12.98
CA ARG A 337 8.25 14.87 -12.59
C ARG A 337 8.66 15.54 -11.30
N ASP A 338 8.48 16.87 -11.21
CA ASP A 338 8.87 17.64 -10.03
C ASP A 338 8.03 17.21 -8.80
N LEU A 339 6.73 16.96 -8.98
CA LEU A 339 5.85 16.41 -7.93
C LEU A 339 6.31 15.03 -7.44
N LEU A 340 6.64 14.11 -8.34
CA LEU A 340 7.13 12.78 -7.98
C LEU A 340 8.47 12.87 -7.25
N ALA A 341 9.38 13.74 -7.68
CA ALA A 341 10.67 13.94 -7.01
C ALA A 341 10.48 14.40 -5.55
N TYR A 342 9.50 15.26 -5.28
CA TYR A 342 9.12 15.63 -3.91
C TYR A 342 8.55 14.43 -3.12
N LEU A 343 7.63 13.67 -3.71
CA LEU A 343 6.99 12.53 -3.03
C LEU A 343 7.98 11.40 -2.69
N LEU A 344 8.90 11.10 -3.59
CA LEU A 344 9.91 10.05 -3.40
C LEU A 344 11.02 10.45 -2.42
N ALA A 345 11.19 11.75 -2.16
CA ALA A 345 12.20 12.25 -1.21
C ALA A 345 11.73 12.26 0.26
N GLN A 346 10.50 11.81 0.55
CA GLN A 346 9.92 11.85 1.90
C GLN A 346 10.56 10.87 2.89
#